data_AF-A0A3D0N714-F1
#
_entry.id   AF-A0A3D0N714-F1
#
_cell.length_a   1.000
_cell.length_b   1.000
_cell.length_c   1.000
_cell.angle_alpha   90.00
_cell.angle_beta   90.00
_cell.angle_gamma   90.00
#
_symmetry.space_group_name_H-M   'P 1'
#
loop_
_entity.id
_entity.type
_entity.pdbx_description
1 polymer ?
#
loop_
_entity_poly.entity_id
_entity_poly.type
_entity_poly.pdbx_seq_one_letter_code
_entity_poly.pdbx_strand_id
1 'polypeptide(L)' 'TGVSGSGKSSMALDTIYAEGQRRYVESLSTYARQFFASMRRPLVDHIDGLSPAIAIDQRSSSGNQRST' A
#
# COMPACT_ATOMS: atom_id res chain seq x y z
N THR A 1 -19.24 0.80 2.43
CA THR A 1 -19.31 0.70 3.90
C THR A 1 -19.71 -0.72 4.28
N GLY A 2 -19.37 -1.20 5.48
CA GLY A 2 -19.68 -2.59 5.90
C GLY A 2 -19.17 -2.91 7.30
N VAL A 3 -19.65 -4.01 7.88
CA VAL A 3 -19.37 -4.42 9.28
C VAL A 3 -17.89 -4.67 9.56
N SER A 4 -17.43 -4.48 10.80
CA SER A 4 -16.04 -4.82 11.17
C SER A 4 -15.70 -6.27 10.79
N GLY A 5 -14.46 -6.51 10.36
CA GLY A 5 -14.02 -7.84 9.90
C GLY A 5 -14.47 -8.27 8.50
N SER A 6 -15.34 -7.50 7.82
CA SER A 6 -15.84 -7.87 6.48
C SER A 6 -14.82 -7.77 5.32
N GLY A 7 -13.52 -7.66 5.60
CA GLY A 7 -12.47 -7.58 4.57
C GLY A 7 -12.25 -6.22 3.89
N LYS A 8 -12.98 -5.16 4.25
CA LYS A 8 -12.83 -3.81 3.64
C LYS A 8 -11.40 -3.30 3.66
N SER A 9 -10.74 -3.38 4.81
CA SER A 9 -9.36 -2.92 4.97
C SER A 9 -8.40 -3.77 4.15
N SER A 10 -8.63 -5.08 4.08
CA SER A 10 -7.81 -5.98 3.24
C SER A 10 -7.99 -5.72 1.75
N MET A 11 -9.21 -5.41 1.32
CA MET A 11 -9.46 -5.02 -0.07
C MET A 11 -8.83 -3.66 -0.40
N ALA A 12 -9.01 -2.66 0.47
CA ALA A 12 -8.53 -1.30 0.22
C ALA A 12 -7.00 -1.17 0.37
N LEU A 13 -6.44 -1.65 1.47
CA LEU A 13 -5.03 -1.47 1.83
C LEU A 13 -4.16 -2.61 1.31
N ASP A 14 -4.52 -3.86 1.63
CA ASP A 14 -3.66 -5.00 1.32
C ASP A 14 -3.71 -5.41 -0.15
N THR A 15 -4.74 -4.99 -0.89
CA THR A 15 -4.94 -5.33 -2.30
C THR A 15 -4.82 -4.11 -3.22
N ILE A 16 -5.77 -3.16 -3.16
CA ILE A 16 -5.84 -2.04 -4.11
C ILE A 16 -4.64 -1.10 -3.94
N TYR A 17 -4.41 -0.61 -2.72
CA TYR A 17 -3.27 0.27 -2.44
C TYR A 17 -1.93 -0.43 -2.72
N ALA A 18 -1.74 -1.64 -2.22
CA ALA A 18 -0.51 -2.40 -2.42
C ALA A 18 -0.20 -2.59 -3.93
N GLU A 19 -1.21 -2.94 -4.73
CA GLU A 19 -1.02 -3.11 -6.17
C GLU A 19 -0.75 -1.79 -6.89
N GLY A 20 -1.42 -0.70 -6.50
CA GLY A 20 -1.22 0.62 -7.10
C GLY A 20 0.15 1.20 -6.79
N GLN A 21 0.62 1.04 -5.56
CA GLN A 21 1.96 1.44 -5.17
C GLN A 21 3.02 0.59 -5.88
N ARG A 22 2.83 -0.73 -5.96
CA ARG A 22 3.73 -1.65 -6.67
C ARG A 22 3.90 -1.29 -8.14
N ARG A 23 2.79 -1.12 -8.87
CA ARG A 23 2.82 -0.73 -10.29
C ARG A 23 3.47 0.63 -10.51
N TYR A 24 3.22 1.58 -9.61
CA TYR A 24 3.87 2.90 -9.67
C TYR A 24 5.39 2.78 -9.51
N VAL A 25 5.89 2.05 -8.50
CA VAL A 25 7.33 1.84 -8.31
C VAL A 25 7.96 1.09 -9.49
N GLU A 26 7.25 0.13 -10.07
CA GLU A 26 7.67 -0.56 -11.30
C GLU A 26 7.73 0.35 -12.53
N SER A 27 7.05 1.49 -12.53
CA SER A 27 7.21 2.48 -13.61
C SER A 27 8.45 3.37 -13.46
N LEU A 28 9.07 3.38 -12.27
CA LEU A 28 10.25 4.20 -11.99
C LEU A 28 11.54 3.56 -12.52
N SER A 29 12.59 4.38 -12.64
CA SER A 29 13.91 3.92 -13.04
C SER A 29 14.50 2.91 -12.04
N THR A 30 15.40 2.03 -12.52
CA THR A 30 16.09 1.05 -11.68
C THR A 30 16.78 1.68 -10.46
N TYR A 31 17.35 2.88 -10.64
CA TYR A 31 17.96 3.65 -9.56
C TYR A 31 16.94 4.09 -8.51
N ALA A 32 15.81 4.66 -8.94
CA ALA A 32 14.76 5.11 -8.04
C ALA A 32 14.15 3.94 -7.25
N ARG A 33 14.03 2.74 -7.85
CA ARG A 33 13.52 1.54 -7.18
C ARG A 33 14.37 1.08 -5.99
N GLN A 34 15.66 1.44 -5.93
CA GLN A 34 16.53 1.08 -4.80
C GLN A 34 16.09 1.72 -3.48
N PHE A 35 15.39 2.86 -3.54
CA PHE A 35 14.88 3.56 -2.36
C PHE A 35 13.54 3.02 -1.85
N PHE A 36 12.86 2.20 -2.65
CA PHE A 36 11.60 1.61 -2.26
C PHE A 36 11.82 0.20 -1.73
N ALA A 37 11.18 -0.12 -0.59
CA ALA A 37 11.18 -1.49 -0.08
C ALA A 37 10.51 -2.43 -1.10
N SER A 38 10.98 -3.68 -1.15
CA SER A 38 10.33 -4.72 -1.93
C SER A 38 8.89 -4.89 -1.47
N MET A 39 7.93 -4.53 -2.32
CA MET A 39 6.52 -4.72 -2.02
C MET A 39 6.10 -6.14 -2.40
N ARG A 40 5.48 -6.84 -1.44
CA ARG A 40 4.89 -8.16 -1.71
C ARG A 40 3.74 -7.99 -2.69
N ARG A 41 3.74 -8.75 -3.79
CA ARG A 41 2.61 -8.80 -4.70
C ARG A 41 1.36 -9.29 -3.96
N PRO A 42 0.23 -8.57 -4.02
CA PRO A 42 -1.00 -9.00 -3.36
C PRO A 42 -1.59 -10.25 -4.02
N LEU A 43 -2.40 -10.99 -3.25
CA LEU A 43 -3.10 -12.20 -3.70
C LEU A 43 -4.32 -11.81 -4.52
N VAL A 44 -4.10 -11.45 -5.77
CA VAL A 44 -5.15 -11.11 -6.73
C VAL A 44 -4.81 -11.67 -8.11
N ASP A 45 -5.81 -12.19 -8.80
CA ASP A 45 -5.65 -12.73 -10.14
C ASP A 45 -5.37 -11.60 -11.14
N HIS A 46 -6.24 -10.59 -11.14
CA HIS A 46 -6.17 -9.49 -12.09
C HIS A 46 -6.83 -8.21 -11.56
N ILE A 47 -6.24 -7.05 -11.88
CA ILE A 47 -6.86 -5.73 -11.65
C ILE A 47 -6.46 -4.79 -12.78
N ASP A 48 -7.42 -4.08 -13.36
CA ASP A 48 -7.23 -3.07 -14.40
C ASP A 48 -7.59 -1.67 -13.93
N GLY A 49 -7.20 -0.66 -14.72
CA GLY A 49 -7.60 0.73 -14.51
C GLY A 49 -7.05 1.35 -13.23
N LEU A 50 -5.97 0.77 -12.69
CA LEU A 50 -5.45 1.14 -11.38
C LEU A 50 -4.45 2.29 -11.51
N SER A 51 -4.84 3.47 -11.03
CA SER A 51 -3.95 4.63 -10.91
C SER A 51 -2.92 4.44 -9.79
N PRO A 52 -1.82 5.21 -9.79
CA PRO A 52 -0.94 5.30 -8.63
C PRO A 52 -1.74 5.59 -7.36
N ALA A 53 -1.49 4.82 -6.30
CA ALA A 53 -2.29 4.84 -5.08
C ALA A 53 -1.50 5.39 -3.88
N ILE A 54 -2.20 6.14 -3.04
CA ILE A 54 -1.70 6.64 -1.74
C ILE A 54 -2.70 6.23 -0.67
N ALA A 55 -2.20 5.58 0.39
CA ALA A 55 -3.02 5.27 1.56
C ALA A 55 -2.89 6.38 2.60
N ILE A 56 -4.03 6.81 3.14
CA ILE A 56 -4.11 7.69 4.30
C ILE A 56 -4.83 6.89 5.38
N ASP A 57 -4.10 6.45 6.39
CA ASP A 57 -4.60 5.66 7.52
C ASP A 57 -4.35 6.41 8.82
N GLN A 58 -5.29 6.30 9.77
CA GLN A 58 -5.21 6.96 11.09
C GLN A 58 -4.38 6.14 12.08
N ARG A 59 -3.29 5.47 11.65
CA ARG A 59 -2.41 4.80 12.61
C ARG A 59 -1.84 5.85 13.56
N SER A 60 -2.42 5.94 14.76
CA SER A 60 -1.87 6.69 15.87
C SER A 60 -0.42 6.25 16.03
N SER A 61 0.54 7.19 16.09
CA SER A 61 1.93 6.85 16.34
C SER A 61 2.03 6.15 17.70
N SER A 62 2.03 4.83 17.68
CA SER A 62 2.24 4.06 18.90
C SER A 62 3.73 4.08 19.21
N GLY A 63 4.14 5.02 20.06
CA GLY A 63 5.33 4.89 20.90
C GLY A 63 6.58 5.63 20.43
N ASN A 64 6.69 6.88 20.87
CA ASN A 64 7.93 7.52 21.34
C ASN A 64 9.14 7.59 20.36
N GLN A 65 9.19 8.63 19.53
CA GLN A 65 10.47 9.22 19.13
C GLN A 65 10.89 10.18 20.23
N ARG A 66 11.81 9.71 21.07
CA ARG A 66 12.36 10.41 22.24
C ARG A 66 12.69 11.88 21.91
N SER A 67 12.05 12.82 22.58
CA SER A 67 12.56 14.18 22.73
C SER A 67 13.55 14.22 23.89
N THR A 68 14.80 13.87 23.63
CA THR A 68 16.04 14.26 24.36
C THR A 68 17.23 13.91 23.49
#